data_AF-A0A060CAE9-F1
#
_entry.id   AF-A0A060CAE9-F1
#
_cell.length_a   1.000
_cell.length_b   1.000
_cell.length_c   1.000
_cell.angle_alpha   90.00
_cell.angle_beta   90.00
_cell.angle_gamma   90.00
#
_symmetry.space_group_name_H-M   'P 1'
#
loop_
_entity.id
_entity.type
_entity.pdbx_description
1 polymer ?
#
loop_
_entity_poly.entity_id
_entity_poly.type
_entity_poly.pdbx_seq_one_letter_code
_entity_poly.pdbx_strand_id
1 'polypeptide(L)'
;MTRKEIDTLIQLATEYKDIVKAVIVGNEVLLRGDSSEQRLHDFIVEVKTALPDTPVTYADVWEYWLKYPKIKEVTDFVTIHILPYWEDDPQNIHDSIEHLANVRMEVEKELGTSNILIGETGWPSEGRMREDALPSKINQAI
;
A
#
# COMPACT_ATOMS: atom_id res chain seq x y z
N MET A 1 -11.98 7.77 -5.83
CA MET A 1 -13.00 6.87 -5.25
C MET A 1 -14.40 7.47 -5.43
N THR A 2 -15.31 6.67 -5.95
CA THR A 2 -16.70 7.00 -6.22
C THR A 2 -17.62 6.34 -5.18
N ARG A 3 -18.82 6.91 -4.99
CA ARG A 3 -19.85 6.32 -4.12
C ARG A 3 -20.15 4.85 -4.47
N LYS A 4 -20.24 4.57 -5.78
CA LYS A 4 -20.48 3.23 -6.30
C LYS A 4 -19.40 2.22 -5.89
N GLU A 5 -18.13 2.61 -5.87
CA GLU A 5 -17.03 1.75 -5.45
C GLU A 5 -17.12 1.40 -3.96
N ILE A 6 -17.43 2.37 -3.10
CA ILE A 6 -17.58 2.16 -1.65
C ILE A 6 -18.79 1.26 -1.36
N ASP A 7 -19.92 1.50 -2.01
CA ASP A 7 -21.13 0.67 -1.84
C ASP A 7 -20.86 -0.78 -2.27
N THR A 8 -20.16 -0.96 -3.40
CA THR A 8 -19.82 -2.29 -3.91
C THR A 8 -18.84 -3.02 -2.98
N LEU A 9 -17.83 -2.30 -2.46
CA LEU A 9 -16.87 -2.85 -1.49
C LEU A 9 -17.58 -3.36 -0.24
N ILE A 10 -18.47 -2.55 0.35
CA ILE A 10 -19.23 -2.91 1.55
C ILE A 10 -20.15 -4.10 1.27
N GLN A 11 -20.86 -4.08 0.14
CA GLN A 11 -21.74 -5.17 -0.26
C GLN A 11 -20.96 -6.50 -0.35
N LEU A 12 -19.88 -6.54 -1.12
CA LEU A 12 -19.11 -7.76 -1.35
C LEU A 12 -18.42 -8.26 -0.08
N ALA A 13 -17.86 -7.38 0.74
CA ALA A 13 -17.26 -7.77 2.01
C ALA A 13 -18.28 -8.37 2.99
N THR A 14 -19.51 -7.85 2.98
CA THR A 14 -20.61 -8.39 3.80
C THR A 14 -21.09 -9.74 3.28
N GLU A 15 -21.26 -9.87 1.96
CA GLU A 15 -21.75 -11.10 1.31
C GLU A 15 -20.77 -12.27 1.47
N TYR A 16 -19.46 -12.00 1.37
CA TYR A 16 -18.40 -13.00 1.39
C TYR A 16 -17.50 -12.91 2.63
N LYS A 17 -18.10 -12.65 3.80
CA LYS A 17 -17.37 -12.42 5.07
C LYS A 17 -16.48 -13.59 5.53
N ASP A 18 -16.74 -14.80 5.05
CA ASP A 18 -15.93 -16.00 5.33
C ASP A 18 -14.67 -16.07 4.44
N ILE A 19 -14.72 -15.42 3.27
CA ILE A 19 -13.64 -15.38 2.28
C ILE A 19 -12.78 -14.12 2.48
N VAL A 20 -13.42 -12.95 2.56
CA VAL A 20 -12.75 -11.65 2.66
C VAL A 20 -12.02 -11.54 4.01
N LYS A 21 -10.71 -11.28 3.98
CA LYS A 21 -9.86 -11.16 5.19
C LYS A 21 -9.58 -9.73 5.60
N ALA A 22 -9.61 -8.81 4.65
CA ALA A 22 -9.44 -7.38 4.85
C ALA A 22 -9.96 -6.64 3.61
N VAL A 23 -10.17 -5.34 3.75
CA VAL A 23 -10.49 -4.44 2.64
C VAL A 23 -9.48 -3.29 2.57
N ILE A 24 -9.13 -2.90 1.34
CA ILE A 24 -8.23 -1.78 1.07
C ILE A 24 -9.07 -0.64 0.50
N VAL A 25 -9.10 0.50 1.20
CA VAL A 25 -9.87 1.68 0.79
C VAL A 25 -8.92 2.66 0.08
N GLY A 26 -8.83 2.49 -1.25
CA GLY A 26 -7.95 3.29 -2.09
C GLY A 26 -6.56 2.67 -2.28
N ASN A 27 -6.06 2.79 -3.50
CA ASN A 27 -4.72 2.35 -3.91
C ASN A 27 -3.96 3.53 -4.50
N GLU A 28 -2.90 3.98 -3.83
CA GLU A 28 -2.03 5.10 -4.23
C GLU A 28 -2.79 6.39 -4.56
N VAL A 29 -3.91 6.63 -3.87
CA VAL A 29 -4.79 7.77 -4.17
C VAL A 29 -4.20 9.09 -3.69
N LEU A 30 -3.35 9.06 -2.65
CA LEU A 30 -2.61 10.23 -2.20
C LEU A 30 -1.40 10.48 -3.10
N LEU A 31 -0.66 9.45 -3.49
CA LEU A 31 0.41 9.55 -4.49
C LEU A 31 -0.06 10.23 -5.77
N ARG A 32 -1.15 9.73 -6.37
CA ARG A 32 -1.70 10.27 -7.62
C ARG A 32 -2.46 11.59 -7.44
N GLY A 33 -2.77 11.99 -6.22
CA GLY A 33 -3.60 13.16 -5.94
C GLY A 33 -5.08 12.99 -6.30
N ASP A 34 -5.55 11.75 -6.47
CA ASP A 34 -6.95 11.41 -6.78
C ASP A 34 -7.91 11.70 -5.62
N SER A 35 -7.37 11.83 -4.40
CA SER A 35 -8.12 12.15 -3.18
C SER A 35 -7.28 13.03 -2.26
N SER A 36 -7.95 13.86 -1.46
CA SER A 36 -7.31 14.50 -0.30
C SER A 36 -7.22 13.53 0.87
N GLU A 37 -6.30 13.81 1.80
CA GLU A 37 -6.17 13.09 3.08
C GLU A 37 -7.52 13.03 3.82
N GLN A 38 -8.20 14.18 3.98
CA GLN A 38 -9.49 14.24 4.67
C GLN A 38 -10.55 13.37 3.99
N ARG A 39 -10.64 13.39 2.66
CA ARG A 39 -11.63 12.61 1.93
C ARG A 39 -11.34 11.11 2.04
N LEU A 40 -10.07 10.71 2.01
CA LEU A 40 -9.66 9.32 2.24
C LEU A 40 -10.00 8.88 3.65
N HIS A 41 -9.65 9.69 4.66
CA HIS A 41 -10.01 9.46 6.05
C HIS A 41 -11.52 9.19 6.21
N ASP A 42 -12.36 10.05 5.64
CA ASP A 42 -13.81 9.93 5.77
C ASP A 42 -14.33 8.62 5.14
N PHE A 43 -13.78 8.20 4.00
CA PHE A 43 -14.13 6.90 3.41
C PHE A 43 -13.67 5.71 4.24
N ILE A 44 -12.48 5.76 4.83
CA ILE A 44 -11.98 4.69 5.70
C ILE A 44 -12.90 4.56 6.92
N VAL A 45 -13.26 5.67 7.57
CA VAL A 45 -14.17 5.68 8.73
C VAL A 45 -15.55 5.15 8.33
N GLU A 46 -16.07 5.55 7.17
CA GLU A 46 -17.35 5.05 6.65
C GLU A 46 -17.32 3.52 6.48
N VAL A 47 -16.29 2.99 5.81
CA VAL A 47 -16.14 1.56 5.55
C VAL A 47 -15.97 0.78 6.85
N LYS A 48 -15.16 1.26 7.80
CA LYS A 48 -15.01 0.64 9.12
C LYS A 48 -16.31 0.58 9.91
N THR A 49 -17.11 1.65 9.84
CA THR A 49 -18.40 1.70 10.50
C THR A 49 -19.37 0.68 9.91
N ALA A 50 -19.33 0.49 8.58
CA ALA A 50 -20.18 -0.48 7.88
C ALA A 50 -19.71 -1.94 8.04
N LEU A 51 -18.41 -2.17 8.24
CA LEU A 51 -17.78 -3.48 8.31
C LEU A 51 -17.01 -3.67 9.65
N PRO A 52 -17.68 -3.67 10.81
CA PRO A 52 -17.01 -3.67 12.12
C PRO A 52 -16.15 -4.92 12.39
N ASP A 53 -16.40 -6.02 11.69
CA ASP A 53 -15.69 -7.30 11.85
C ASP A 53 -14.63 -7.54 10.75
N THR A 54 -14.46 -6.61 9.79
CA THR A 54 -13.50 -6.74 8.68
C THR A 54 -12.38 -5.72 8.82
N PRO A 55 -11.11 -6.13 8.92
CA PRO A 55 -9.97 -5.22 8.95
C PRO A 55 -9.92 -4.31 7.72
N VAL A 56 -9.71 -3.01 7.94
CA VAL A 56 -9.64 -1.98 6.90
C VAL A 56 -8.27 -1.35 6.88
N THR A 57 -7.69 -1.22 5.68
CA THR A 57 -6.43 -0.52 5.45
C THR A 57 -6.54 0.44 4.26
N TYR A 58 -5.45 1.13 4.03
CA TYR A 58 -5.16 1.95 2.86
C TYR A 58 -3.86 1.41 2.24
N ALA A 59 -3.68 1.50 0.92
CA ALA A 59 -2.44 1.08 0.26
C ALA A 59 -1.81 2.24 -0.53
N ASP A 60 -0.52 2.49 -0.31
CA ASP A 60 0.26 3.51 -1.03
C ASP A 60 1.77 3.20 -0.93
N VAL A 61 2.57 3.91 -1.71
CA VAL A 61 4.03 3.94 -1.53
C VAL A 61 4.39 4.44 -0.13
N TRP A 62 5.45 3.88 0.44
CA TRP A 62 5.82 4.06 1.83
C TRP A 62 6.03 5.53 2.24
N GLU A 63 6.53 6.38 1.34
CA GLU A 63 6.77 7.81 1.57
C GLU A 63 5.46 8.55 1.86
N TYR A 64 4.35 8.13 1.25
CA TYR A 64 3.06 8.77 1.43
C TYR A 64 2.41 8.41 2.76
N TRP A 65 2.74 7.24 3.32
CA TRP A 65 2.43 6.93 4.71
C TRP A 65 3.18 7.83 5.70
N LEU A 66 4.46 8.12 5.44
CA LEU A 66 5.25 9.03 6.27
C LEU A 66 4.81 10.50 6.12
N LYS A 67 4.35 10.88 4.93
CA LYS A 67 3.82 12.22 4.64
C LYS A 67 2.45 12.47 5.28
N TYR A 68 1.61 11.44 5.36
CA TYR A 68 0.25 11.51 5.92
C TYR A 68 0.03 10.49 7.05
N PRO A 69 0.83 10.55 8.14
CA PRO A 69 0.88 9.49 9.16
C PRO A 69 -0.42 9.37 9.96
N LYS A 70 -1.26 10.41 9.98
CA LYS A 70 -2.56 10.42 10.67
C LYS A 70 -3.57 9.44 10.09
N ILE A 71 -3.43 9.07 8.80
CA ILE A 71 -4.29 8.04 8.19
C ILE A 71 -4.19 6.71 8.95
N LYS A 72 -3.04 6.43 9.58
CA LYS A 72 -2.85 5.24 10.42
C LYS A 72 -3.91 5.15 11.52
N GLU A 73 -4.29 6.29 12.12
CA GLU A 73 -5.23 6.33 13.25
C GLU A 73 -6.62 5.79 12.90
N VAL A 74 -6.98 5.83 11.61
CA VAL A 74 -8.26 5.31 11.12
C VAL A 74 -8.16 3.95 10.42
N THR A 75 -6.96 3.41 10.21
CA THR A 75 -6.76 2.05 9.64
C THR A 75 -6.47 1.02 10.72
N ASP A 76 -6.77 -0.26 10.46
CA ASP A 76 -6.46 -1.37 11.38
C ASP A 76 -5.01 -1.87 11.24
N PHE A 77 -4.44 -1.69 10.05
CA PHE A 77 -3.05 -2.00 9.74
C PHE A 77 -2.58 -1.13 8.57
N VAL A 78 -1.26 -1.02 8.42
CA VAL A 78 -0.62 -0.23 7.36
C VAL A 78 -0.29 -1.13 6.18
N THR A 79 -0.58 -0.71 4.95
CA THR A 79 -0.15 -1.43 3.74
C THR A 79 0.74 -0.53 2.90
N ILE A 80 2.02 -0.88 2.80
CA ILE A 80 3.02 -0.11 2.04
C ILE A 80 3.38 -0.80 0.73
N HIS A 81 3.62 0.00 -0.31
CA HIS A 81 4.25 -0.44 -1.54
C HIS A 81 5.72 -0.05 -1.50
N ILE A 82 6.59 -1.00 -1.84
CA ILE A 82 8.03 -0.78 -1.97
C ILE A 82 8.42 -1.34 -3.32
N LEU A 83 8.76 -0.46 -4.26
CA LEU A 83 9.00 -0.81 -5.65
C LEU A 83 10.36 -0.26 -6.05
N PRO A 84 11.47 -0.90 -5.65
CA PRO A 84 12.81 -0.32 -5.77
C PRO A 84 13.20 0.03 -7.21
N TYR A 85 12.64 -0.68 -8.19
CA TYR A 85 12.82 -0.39 -9.62
C TYR A 85 12.18 0.95 -10.05
N TRP A 86 11.08 1.34 -9.42
CA TRP A 86 10.23 2.48 -9.81
C TRP A 86 10.42 3.72 -8.93
N GLU A 87 11.15 3.60 -7.83
CA GLU A 87 11.46 4.71 -6.93
C GLU A 87 12.27 5.82 -7.63
N ASP A 88 12.29 6.99 -6.99
CA ASP A 88 13.01 8.17 -7.50
C ASP A 88 14.52 7.91 -7.62
N ASP A 89 15.06 7.06 -6.75
CA ASP A 89 16.43 6.52 -6.81
C ASP A 89 16.37 4.98 -7.01
N PRO A 90 16.35 4.50 -8.28
CA PRO A 90 16.19 3.10 -8.57
C PRO A 90 17.32 2.24 -8.01
N GLN A 91 16.97 1.23 -7.22
CA GLN A 91 17.97 0.31 -6.65
C GLN A 91 18.35 -0.76 -7.68
N ASN A 92 19.59 -1.25 -7.64
CA ASN A 92 19.96 -2.48 -8.34
C ASN A 92 19.35 -3.71 -7.63
N ILE A 93 19.29 -4.86 -8.31
CA ILE A 93 18.62 -6.06 -7.78
C ILE A 93 19.26 -6.61 -6.51
N HIS A 94 20.58 -6.47 -6.34
CA HIS A 94 21.29 -7.00 -5.18
C HIS A 94 20.99 -6.21 -3.91
N ASP A 95 20.84 -4.89 -4.05
CA ASP A 95 20.54 -3.99 -2.94
C ASP A 95 19.04 -3.92 -2.62
N SER A 96 18.18 -4.31 -3.58
CA SER A 96 16.73 -4.21 -3.48
C SER A 96 16.13 -4.98 -2.29
N ILE A 97 16.65 -6.18 -1.97
CA ILE A 97 16.15 -6.97 -0.84
C ILE A 97 16.47 -6.29 0.50
N GLU A 98 17.70 -5.78 0.63
CA GLU A 98 18.11 -5.04 1.83
C GLU A 98 17.33 -3.73 1.95
N HIS A 99 17.10 -3.04 0.84
CA HIS A 99 16.27 -1.84 0.78
C HIS A 99 14.84 -2.08 1.26
N LEU A 100 14.19 -3.17 0.81
CA LEU A 100 12.86 -3.56 1.31
C LEU A 100 12.84 -3.70 2.83
N ALA A 101 13.84 -4.38 3.41
CA ALA A 101 13.93 -4.57 4.85
C ALA A 101 14.15 -3.23 5.58
N ASN A 102 15.02 -2.37 5.06
CA ASN A 102 15.34 -1.07 5.63
C ASN A 102 14.13 -0.13 5.63
N VAL A 103 13.45 0.02 4.48
CA VAL A 103 12.23 0.83 4.36
C VAL A 103 11.15 0.30 5.31
N ARG A 104 10.97 -1.02 5.38
CA ARG A 104 9.99 -1.64 6.28
C ARG A 104 10.30 -1.36 7.76
N MET A 105 11.57 -1.34 8.16
CA MET A 105 11.99 -0.96 9.52
C MET A 105 11.82 0.54 9.79
N GLU A 106 12.10 1.39 8.80
CA GLU A 106 11.90 2.83 8.89
C GLU A 106 10.42 3.17 9.11
N VAL A 107 9.54 2.62 8.28
CA VAL A 107 8.08 2.85 8.41
C VAL A 107 7.58 2.38 9.78
N GLU A 108 8.04 1.23 10.27
CA GLU A 108 7.67 0.73 11.60
C GLU A 108 8.08 1.69 12.72
N LYS A 109 9.30 2.22 12.65
CA LYS A 109 9.83 3.18 13.61
C LYS A 109 9.06 4.50 13.57
N GLU A 110 8.89 5.08 12.39
CA GLU A 110 8.28 6.42 12.24
C GLU A 110 6.77 6.39 12.49
N LEU A 111 6.08 5.32 12.10
CA LEU A 111 4.66 5.15 12.38
C LEU A 111 4.39 4.55 13.76
N GLY A 112 5.39 3.99 14.44
CA GLY A 112 5.21 3.33 15.74
C GLY A 112 4.23 2.15 15.68
N THR A 113 4.35 1.29 14.65
CA THR A 113 3.56 0.06 14.52
C THR A 113 4.29 -1.00 13.72
N SER A 114 4.28 -2.23 14.19
CA SER A 114 4.79 -3.39 13.45
C SER A 114 3.71 -4.05 12.59
N ASN A 115 2.43 -3.63 12.71
CA ASN A 115 1.32 -4.18 11.92
C ASN A 115 1.30 -3.56 10.52
N ILE A 116 2.29 -3.94 9.72
CA ILE A 116 2.55 -3.45 8.37
C ILE A 116 2.63 -4.62 7.41
N LEU A 117 1.83 -4.55 6.36
CA LEU A 117 1.85 -5.42 5.19
C LEU A 117 2.63 -4.73 4.05
N ILE A 118 3.55 -5.45 3.40
CA ILE A 118 4.06 -5.04 2.09
C ILE A 118 3.03 -5.50 1.07
N GLY A 119 2.23 -4.57 0.54
CA GLY A 119 1.12 -4.86 -0.38
C GLY A 119 1.59 -5.13 -1.81
N GLU A 120 2.58 -4.37 -2.26
CA GLU A 120 3.19 -4.51 -3.58
C GLU A 120 4.70 -4.38 -3.49
N THR A 121 5.38 -5.30 -4.17
CA THR A 121 6.80 -5.24 -4.49
C THR A 121 7.06 -6.15 -5.69
N GLY A 122 8.13 -5.91 -6.42
CA GLY A 122 8.52 -6.79 -7.52
C GLY A 122 9.51 -6.16 -8.47
N TRP A 123 9.96 -6.97 -9.42
CA TRP A 123 10.95 -6.60 -10.41
C TRP A 123 10.50 -7.01 -11.82
N PRO A 124 10.60 -6.12 -12.82
CA PRO A 124 10.20 -6.44 -14.19
C PRO A 124 11.17 -7.41 -14.88
N SER A 125 10.64 -8.39 -15.61
CA SER A 125 11.47 -9.32 -16.41
C SER A 125 11.89 -8.78 -17.77
N GLU A 126 11.18 -7.77 -18.28
CA GLU A 126 11.44 -7.09 -19.55
C GLU A 126 11.02 -5.62 -19.42
N GLY A 127 11.55 -4.74 -20.29
CA GLY A 127 11.17 -3.33 -20.31
C GLY A 127 12.37 -2.39 -20.45
N ARG A 128 12.13 -1.09 -20.25
CA ARG A 128 13.17 -0.06 -20.31
C ARG A 128 13.94 -0.02 -19.00
N MET A 129 15.24 -0.29 -19.05
CA MET A 129 16.17 -0.11 -17.93
C MET A 129 16.10 1.30 -17.36
N ARG A 130 16.11 1.40 -16.04
CA ARG A 130 16.17 2.66 -15.28
C ARG A 130 17.47 2.67 -14.50
N GLU A 131 18.44 3.45 -14.98
CA GLU A 131 19.76 3.54 -14.34
C GLU A 131 20.34 2.14 -14.09
N ASP A 132 20.70 1.78 -12.85
CA ASP A 132 21.26 0.46 -12.51
C ASP A 132 20.18 -0.64 -12.33
N ALA A 133 18.89 -0.28 -12.39
CA ALA A 133 17.78 -1.21 -12.33
C ALA A 133 17.55 -1.88 -13.70
N LEU A 134 18.27 -2.98 -13.94
CA LEU A 134 18.15 -3.81 -15.15
C LEU A 134 16.94 -4.76 -15.08
N PRO A 135 15.92 -4.62 -15.96
CA PRO A 135 14.86 -5.62 -16.08
C PRO A 135 15.41 -6.90 -16.73
N SER A 136 15.21 -8.05 -16.10
CA SER A 136 15.52 -9.35 -16.70
C SER A 136 14.79 -10.48 -16.00
N LYS A 137 14.55 -11.60 -16.70
CA LYS A 137 13.99 -12.82 -16.08
C LYS A 137 14.85 -13.36 -14.94
N ILE A 138 16.16 -13.14 -15.01
CA ILE A 138 17.10 -13.54 -13.95
C ILE A 138 16.88 -12.66 -12.73
N ASN A 139 16.87 -11.34 -12.89
CA ASN A 139 16.69 -10.39 -11.78
C ASN A 139 15.28 -10.49 -11.16
N GLN A 140 14.25 -10.76 -11.97
CA GLN A 140 12.90 -11.00 -11.46
C GLN A 140 12.79 -12.26 -10.57
N ALA A 141 13.67 -13.24 -10.76
CA ALA A 141 13.65 -14.50 -10.02
C ALA A 141 14.49 -14.49 -8.74
N ILE A 142 15.14 -13.37 -8.44
CA ILE A 142 15.90 -13.13 -7.19
C ILE A 142 14.92 -12.63 -6.13
#